data_AF-A0A3M1PA79-F1
#
_entry.id   AF-A0A3M1PA79-F1
#
_cell.length_a   1.000
_cell.length_b   1.000
_cell.length_c   1.000
_cell.angle_alpha   90.00
_cell.angle_beta   90.00
_cell.angle_gamma   90.00
#
_symmetry.space_group_name_H-M   'P 1'
#
loop_
_entity.id
_entity.type
_entity.pdbx_description
1 polymer ?
#
loop_
_entity_poly.entity_id
_entity_poly.type
_entity_poly.pdbx_seq_one_letter_code
_entity_poly.pdbx_strand_id
1 'polypeptide(L)' 'MSVLTIVAQSAEHAQGQRIWKEGAWYIAQCIEVDVVNQGKTKDGALANLREALELHFEEPRAPVLPEIRQLEVEVCARI' A
#
# COMPACT_ATOMS: atom_id res chain seq x y z
N MET A 1 -1.70 -11.10 -24.48
CA MET A 1 -2.47 -10.10 -23.73
C MET A 1 -1.79 -9.97 -22.38
N SER A 2 -1.07 -8.87 -22.18
CA SER A 2 -0.28 -8.63 -20.97
C SER A 2 -1.22 -8.26 -19.81
N VAL A 3 -0.90 -8.73 -18.61
CA VAL A 3 -1.61 -8.44 -17.35
C VAL A 3 -1.84 -6.92 -17.16
N LEU A 4 -0.96 -6.08 -17.73
CA LEU A 4 -1.11 -4.61 -17.79
C LEU A 4 -2.44 -4.12 -18.38
N THR A 5 -3.03 -4.82 -19.35
CA THR A 5 -4.31 -4.38 -19.97
C THR A 5 -5.50 -4.57 -19.03
N ILE A 6 -5.49 -5.61 -18.20
CA ILE A 6 -6.58 -5.90 -17.26
C ILE A 6 -6.58 -4.86 -16.11
N VAL A 7 -5.41 -4.45 -15.64
CA VAL A 7 -5.28 -3.46 -14.57
C VAL A 7 -5.70 -2.07 -15.06
N ALA A 8 -5.30 -1.67 -16.28
CA ALA A 8 -5.77 -0.42 -16.89
C ALA A 8 -7.30 -0.42 -17.08
N GLN A 9 -7.88 -1.52 -17.58
CA GLN A 9 -9.33 -1.64 -17.73
C GLN A 9 -10.06 -1.68 -16.38
N SER A 10 -9.46 -2.23 -15.32
CA SER A 10 -10.09 -2.29 -14.00
C SER A 10 -10.01 -0.95 -13.26
N ALA A 11 -8.95 -0.17 -13.47
CA ALA A 11 -8.86 1.21 -12.98
C ALA A 11 -9.83 2.16 -13.70
N GLU A 12 -10.13 1.93 -14.98
CA GLU A 12 -11.14 2.68 -15.73
C GLU A 12 -12.59 2.31 -15.35
N HIS A 13 -12.82 1.11 -14.79
CA HIS A 13 -14.12 0.68 -14.27
C HIS A 13 -14.29 0.88 -12.75
N ALA A 14 -13.28 1.40 -12.04
CA ALA A 14 -13.39 1.73 -10.61
C ALA A 14 -14.33 2.93 -10.43
N GLN A 15 -15.61 2.64 -10.17
CA GLN A 15 -16.68 3.63 -10.07
C GLN A 15 -16.74 4.31 -8.69
N GLY A 16 -15.90 3.93 -7.72
CA GLY A 16 -15.94 4.43 -6.36
C GLY A 16 -14.58 4.73 -5.75
N GLN A 17 -14.05 5.92 -5.99
CA GLN A 17 -12.97 6.49 -5.16
C GLN A 17 -13.55 7.45 -4.13
N ARG A 18 -13.19 7.28 -2.85
CA ARG A 18 -13.58 8.18 -1.76
C ARG A 18 -12.38 8.93 -1.25
N ILE A 19 -12.54 10.22 -1.03
CA ILE A 19 -11.54 11.05 -0.36
C ILE A 19 -12.18 11.88 0.74
N TRP A 20 -11.59 11.85 1.93
CA TRP A 20 -12.03 12.66 3.06
C TRP A 20 -10.84 13.14 3.89
N LYS A 21 -11.09 14.13 4.75
CA LYS A 21 -10.07 14.67 5.63
C LYS A 21 -10.23 14.07 7.03
N GLU A 22 -9.15 13.52 7.56
CA GLU A 22 -9.07 12.93 8.90
C GLU A 22 -7.96 13.67 9.68
N GLY A 23 -8.35 14.61 10.53
CA GLY A 23 -7.43 15.47 11.26
C GLY A 23 -6.47 16.24 10.33
N ALA A 24 -5.17 15.96 10.43
CA ALA A 24 -4.11 16.58 9.64
C ALA A 24 -3.77 15.85 8.32
N TRP A 25 -4.58 14.86 7.93
CA TRP A 25 -4.36 14.01 6.76
C TRP A 25 -5.59 13.96 5.86
N TYR A 26 -5.34 13.66 4.59
CA TYR A 26 -6.36 13.22 3.64
C TYR A 26 -6.25 11.72 3.46
N ILE A 27 -7.39 11.04 3.48
CA ILE A 27 -7.50 9.59 3.27
C ILE A 27 -8.14 9.38 1.89
N ALA A 28 -7.52 8.57 1.05
CA ALA A 28 -8.03 8.17 -0.25
C ALA A 28 -8.24 6.65 -0.26
N GLN A 29 -9.41 6.20 -0.67
CA GLN A 29 -9.80 4.79 -0.69
C GLN A 29 -10.37 4.39 -2.05
N CYS A 30 -9.94 3.24 -2.55
CA CYS A 30 -10.55 2.51 -3.65
C CYS A 30 -11.50 1.46 -3.08
N ILE A 31 -12.81 1.57 -3.35
CA ILE A 31 -13.82 0.71 -2.73
C ILE A 31 -13.77 -0.71 -3.32
N GLU A 32 -13.44 -0.84 -4.59
CA GLU A 32 -13.52 -2.08 -5.36
C GLU A 32 -12.54 -3.14 -4.86
N VAL A 33 -11.36 -2.71 -4.41
CA VAL A 33 -10.28 -3.60 -3.96
C VAL A 33 -9.88 -3.39 -2.50
N ASP A 34 -10.65 -2.57 -1.78
CA ASP A 34 -10.42 -2.23 -0.37
C ASP A 34 -8.98 -1.78 -0.06
N VAL A 35 -8.41 -0.98 -0.97
CA VAL A 35 -7.09 -0.37 -0.80
C VAL A 35 -7.27 1.07 -0.35
N VAL A 36 -6.53 1.45 0.69
CA VAL A 36 -6.55 2.79 1.28
C VAL A 36 -5.14 3.33 1.41
N ASN A 37 -4.97 4.64 1.19
CA ASN A 37 -3.73 5.34 1.47
C ASN A 37 -4.01 6.78 1.95
N GLN A 38 -2.99 7.45 2.48
CA GLN A 38 -3.12 8.80 3.05
C GLN A 38 -2.05 9.77 2.56
N GLY A 39 -2.35 11.06 2.60
CA GLY A 39 -1.43 12.13 2.22
C GLY A 39 -1.68 13.44 2.97
N LYS A 40 -0.68 14.32 3.01
CA LYS A 40 -0.81 15.66 3.64
C LYS A 40 -1.72 16.60 2.85
N THR A 41 -1.87 16.34 1.56
CA THR A 41 -2.75 17.04 0.63
C THR A 41 -3.68 16.03 -0.04
N LYS A 42 -4.77 16.51 -0.65
CA LYS A 42 -5.67 15.65 -1.42
C LYS A 42 -4.93 14.94 -2.55
N ASP A 43 -4.16 15.69 -3.33
CA ASP A 43 -3.39 15.17 -4.46
C ASP A 43 -2.33 14.17 -4.00
N GLY A 44 -1.69 14.42 -2.84
CA GLY A 44 -0.74 13.48 -2.26
C GLY A 44 -1.39 12.17 -1.83
N ALA A 45 -2.60 12.23 -1.25
CA ALA A 45 -3.33 11.02 -0.88
C ALA A 45 -3.73 10.20 -2.12
N LEU A 46 -4.16 10.85 -3.20
CA LEU A 46 -4.50 10.21 -4.46
C LEU A 46 -3.27 9.62 -5.17
N ALA A 47 -2.14 10.33 -5.18
CA ALA A 47 -0.89 9.83 -5.74
C ALA A 47 -0.43 8.57 -5.00
N ASN A 48 -0.42 8.60 -3.67
CA ASN A 48 -0.08 7.45 -2.84
C ASN A 48 -1.06 6.28 -3.04
N LEU A 49 -2.36 6.55 -3.20
CA LEU A 49 -3.36 5.51 -3.51
C LEU A 49 -3.07 4.87 -4.86
N ARG A 50 -2.72 5.66 -5.89
CA ARG A 50 -2.37 5.14 -7.22
C ARG A 50 -1.17 4.18 -7.16
N GLU A 51 -0.11 4.58 -6.48
CA GLU A 51 1.08 3.71 -6.29
C GLU A 51 0.72 2.43 -5.54
N ALA A 52 -0.09 2.52 -4.49
CA ALA A 52 -0.55 1.34 -3.75
C ALA A 52 -1.37 0.38 -4.62
N LEU A 53 -2.21 0.91 -5.52
CA LEU A 53 -2.95 0.10 -6.49
C LEU A 53 -2.03 -0.56 -7.51
N GLU A 54 -1.06 0.19 -8.06
CA GLU A 54 -0.06 -0.36 -8.98
C GLU A 54 0.70 -1.54 -8.34
N LEU A 55 1.12 -1.39 -7.07
CA LEU A 55 1.78 -2.45 -6.31
C LEU A 55 0.84 -3.62 -5.99
N HIS A 56 -0.43 -3.36 -5.66
CA HIS A 56 -1.41 -4.39 -5.33
C HIS A 56 -1.63 -5.39 -6.48
N PHE A 57 -1.56 -4.91 -7.73
CA PHE A 57 -1.76 -5.73 -8.91
C PHE A 57 -0.45 -6.25 -9.54
N GLU A 58 0.71 -5.92 -8.95
CA GLU A 58 1.99 -6.50 -9.37
C GLU A 58 2.06 -7.99 -9.00
N GLU A 59 2.78 -8.77 -9.80
CA GLU A 59 3.02 -10.18 -9.47
C GLU A 59 3.85 -10.31 -8.18
N PRO A 60 3.45 -11.17 -7.22
CA PRO A 60 4.20 -11.35 -5.99
C PRO A 60 5.62 -11.83 -6.26
N ARG A 61 6.61 -11.01 -5.92
CA ARG A 61 8.03 -11.38 -5.99
C ARG A 61 8.51 -11.80 -4.60
N ALA A 62 9.09 -13.00 -4.50
CA ALA A 62 9.69 -13.45 -3.25
C ALA A 62 10.77 -12.44 -2.82
N PRO A 63 10.74 -11.93 -1.57
CA PRO A 63 11.85 -11.16 -1.05
C PRO A 63 13.10 -12.07 -0.99
N VAL A 64 14.28 -11.46 -1.13
CA VAL A 64 15.54 -12.15 -0.81
C VAL A 64 15.42 -12.67 0.62
N LEU A 65 15.79 -13.94 0.84
CA LEU A 65 15.73 -14.55 2.17
C LEU A 65 16.50 -13.68 3.17
N PRO A 66 15.90 -13.33 4.32
CA PRO A 66 16.60 -12.53 5.31
C PRO A 66 17.82 -13.30 5.85
N GLU A 67 18.93 -12.58 6.06
CA GLU A 67 20.08 -13.13 6.79
C GLU A 67 19.71 -13.28 8.27
N ILE A 68 19.49 -14.51 8.72
CA ILE A 68 19.28 -14.79 10.14
C ILE A 68 20.64 -14.73 10.84
N ARG A 69 20.81 -13.76 11.75
CA ARG A 69 21.98 -13.66 12.65
C ARG A 69 21.59 -14.19 14.02
N GLN A 70 22.36 -15.14 14.55
CA GLN A 70 22.25 -15.53 15.96
C GLN A 70 23.01 -14.50 16.80
N LEU A 71 22.32 -13.82 17.70
CA LEU A 71 22.94 -12.96 18.72
C LEU A 71 22.81 -13.66 20.07
N GLU A 72 23.94 -13.83 20.75
CA GLU A 72 23.95 -14.13 22.17
C GLU A 72 23.87 -12.80 22.93
N VAL A 73 22.84 -12.66 23.76
CA VAL A 73 22.65 -11.50 24.63
C VAL A 73 22.61 -11.96 26.08
N GLU A 74 23.39 -11.29 26.92
CA GLU A 74 23.35 -11.50 28.36
C GLU A 74 22.13 -10.74 28.93
N VAL A 75 21.20 -11.48 29.53
CA VAL A 75 20.04 -10.88 30.20
C VAL A 75 20.39 -10.62 31.66
N CYS A 76 20.76 -9.39 31.97
CA CYS A 76 20.93 -8.93 33.35
C CYS A 76 19.54 -8.72 33.99
N ALA A 77 19.06 -9.70 34.75
CA ALA A 77 17.94 -9.48 35.67
C ALA A 77 18.46 -8.74 36.92
N ARG A 78 18.00 -7.51 37.13
CA ARG A 78 18.16 -6.81 38.42
C ARG A 78 16.87 -6.98 39.20
N ILE A 79 16.85 -7.97 40.09
CA ILE A 79 15.85 -8.12 41.16
C ILE A 79 16.12 -7.14 42.28
#